data_AF-A0AAE1SC32-F1
#
_entry.id   AF-A0AAE1SC32-F1
#
_cell.length_a   1.000
_cell.length_b   1.000
_cell.length_c   1.000
_cell.angle_alpha   90.00
_cell.angle_beta   90.00
_cell.angle_gamma   90.00
#
_symmetry.space_group_name_H-M   'P 1'
#
loop_
_entity.id
_entity.type
_entity.pdbx_description
1 polymer ?
#
loop_
_entity_poly.entity_id
_entity_poly.type
_entity_poly.pdbx_seq_one_letter_code
_entity_poly.pdbx_strand_id
1 'polypeptide(L)'
;MHLVATMDWMLNSVHQNLNLTLQGWWGRLAFPPPRCLMVPSVEHFTACTEDDASPATQPRNLLPTEVNICSMLTVDENVQLLDSITKKSDGKSSLGGGQSSIMRCSISKVFLQAADRLQKDLLTLFESMDIQDHKTMIQEADATFAALDHLGVDCQDFSERVDAFISSVSSLAKIESSTSSHHCFETLVNHWISEKLKFDELSHAHVEAINDSTLAERRLLNLKDEASVLRARLSQIEAELVHCELENSALQCSLEHISKEKKKSEESLLIASQELENAQELGKQREVEQNAAKAAYEIAKAKLRE
;
A
#
# COMPACT_ATOMS: atom_id res chain seq x y z
N MET A 1 -11.17 36.01 -5.45
CA MET A 1 -9.80 36.57 -5.38
C MET A 1 -9.18 36.34 -3.98
N HIS A 2 -9.11 35.09 -3.48
CA HIS A 2 -8.49 34.80 -2.17
C HIS A 2 -7.53 33.59 -2.18
N LEU A 3 -7.27 32.98 -3.34
CA LEU A 3 -6.44 31.78 -3.47
C LEU A 3 -4.99 32.06 -3.93
N VAL A 4 -4.67 33.29 -4.31
CA VAL A 4 -3.33 33.64 -4.82
C VAL A 4 -2.38 34.04 -3.68
N ALA A 5 -2.90 34.55 -2.55
CA ALA A 5 -2.06 35.03 -1.45
C ALA A 5 -1.45 33.92 -0.57
N THR A 6 -1.99 32.70 -0.61
CA THR A 6 -1.53 31.58 0.24
C THR A 6 -0.36 30.79 -0.35
N MET A 7 -0.17 30.81 -1.68
CA MET A 7 0.95 30.13 -2.33
C MET A 7 2.29 30.88 -2.15
N ASP A 8 2.28 32.21 -2.11
CA ASP A 8 3.50 33.01 -1.97
C ASP A 8 4.21 32.84 -0.62
N TRP A 9 3.45 32.68 0.47
CA TRP A 9 4.04 32.51 1.80
C TRP A 9 4.70 31.14 1.97
N MET A 10 4.12 30.08 1.39
CA MET A 10 4.69 28.74 1.42
C MET A 10 5.99 28.68 0.62
N LEU A 11 6.04 29.32 -0.55
CA LEU A 11 7.24 29.35 -1.40
C LEU A 11 8.40 30.09 -0.71
N ASN A 12 8.11 31.22 -0.05
CA ASN A 12 9.09 31.99 0.72
C ASN A 12 9.62 31.23 1.94
N SER A 13 8.75 30.48 2.63
CA SER A 13 9.13 29.69 3.80
C SER A 13 10.04 28.52 3.44
N VAL A 14 9.80 27.88 2.28
CA VAL A 14 10.67 26.81 1.75
C VAL A 14 12.03 27.37 1.35
N HIS A 15 12.07 28.54 0.69
CA HIS A 15 13.33 29.19 0.31
C HIS A 15 14.18 29.59 1.53
N GLN A 16 13.57 30.15 2.59
CA GLN A 16 14.31 30.54 3.79
C GLN A 16 14.88 29.33 4.55
N ASN A 17 14.12 28.24 4.67
CA ASN A 17 14.60 27.03 5.33
C ASN A 17 15.72 26.33 4.54
N LEU A 18 15.61 26.26 3.21
CA LEU A 18 16.65 25.68 2.37
C LEU A 18 17.96 26.50 2.43
N ASN A 19 17.89 27.83 2.45
CA ASN A 19 19.07 28.69 2.55
C ASN A 19 19.81 28.53 3.90
N LEU A 20 19.07 28.43 5.01
CA LEU A 20 19.65 28.20 6.34
C LEU A 20 20.31 26.81 6.46
N THR A 21 19.68 25.79 5.86
CA THR A 21 20.17 24.41 5.94
C THR A 21 21.40 24.19 5.05
N LEU A 22 21.43 24.81 3.86
CA LEU A 22 22.59 24.73 2.96
C LEU A 22 23.83 25.37 3.58
N GLN A 23 23.73 26.60 4.13
CA GLN A 23 24.91 27.27 4.70
C GLN A 23 25.56 26.51 5.86
N GLY A 24 24.78 25.78 6.67
CA GLY A 24 25.31 24.95 7.76
C GLY A 24 26.06 23.70 7.30
N TRP A 25 25.71 23.14 6.14
CA TRP A 25 26.33 21.92 5.60
C TRP A 25 27.66 22.21 4.90
N TRP A 26 27.77 23.32 4.17
CA TRP A 26 29.02 23.70 3.50
C TRP A 26 30.15 24.02 4.50
N GLY A 27 29.82 24.55 5.68
CA GLY A 27 30.80 24.77 6.75
C GLY A 27 31.46 23.49 7.28
N ARG A 28 30.74 22.35 7.25
CA ARG A 28 31.28 21.05 7.72
C ARG A 28 32.15 20.33 6.68
N LEU A 29 32.04 20.69 5.41
CA LEU A 29 32.93 20.20 4.35
C LEU A 29 34.25 20.96 4.31
N ALA A 30 34.26 22.24 4.68
CA ALA A 30 35.47 23.07 4.71
C ALA A 30 36.39 22.80 5.92
N PHE A 31 35.81 22.32 7.03
CA PHE A 31 36.53 22.04 8.29
C PHE A 31 36.22 20.61 8.77
N PRO A 32 36.91 19.57 8.27
CA PRO A 32 36.76 18.23 8.80
C PRO A 32 37.23 18.20 10.27
N PRO A 33 36.48 17.57 11.19
CA PRO A 33 36.88 17.48 12.59
C PRO A 33 38.21 16.71 12.72
N PRO A 34 39.08 17.08 13.67
CA PRO A 34 40.34 16.38 13.92
C PRO A 34 40.09 14.89 14.19
N ARG A 35 40.94 14.03 13.59
CA ARG A 35 40.91 12.57 13.79
C ARG A 35 41.39 12.23 15.20
N CYS A 36 40.53 12.42 16.18
CA CYS A 36 40.76 11.97 17.54
C CYS A 36 39.62 11.04 17.88
N LEU A 37 39.93 9.75 17.99
CA LEU A 37 39.23 8.64 18.65
C LEU A 37 39.35 7.38 17.78
N MET A 38 40.45 6.66 18.00
CA MET A 38 40.54 5.23 17.70
C MET A 38 39.45 4.51 18.51
N VAL A 39 38.53 3.85 17.82
CA VAL A 39 37.51 3.00 18.44
C VAL A 39 38.19 1.69 18.87
N PRO A 40 38.10 1.25 20.13
CA PRO A 40 38.55 -0.08 20.51
C PRO A 40 37.57 -1.13 19.96
N SER A 41 38.11 -2.24 19.45
CA SER A 41 37.32 -3.37 18.95
C SER A 41 36.51 -4.01 20.06
N VAL A 42 35.19 -4.11 19.89
CA VAL A 42 34.32 -4.83 20.82
C VAL A 42 34.32 -6.31 20.44
N GLU A 43 34.96 -7.10 21.30
CA GLU A 43 34.83 -8.55 21.34
C GLU A 43 33.42 -8.98 21.77
N HIS A 44 33.03 -10.13 21.23
CA HIS A 44 31.73 -10.78 21.33
C HIS A 44 31.28 -11.05 22.78
N PHE A 45 30.04 -10.68 23.09
CA PHE A 45 29.27 -11.29 24.17
C PHE A 45 27.98 -11.90 23.61
N THR A 46 27.96 -13.22 23.59
CA THR A 46 26.77 -14.06 23.43
C THR A 46 26.02 -14.17 24.75
N ALA A 47 24.71 -13.92 24.73
CA ALA A 47 23.80 -14.45 25.73
C ALA A 47 22.44 -14.75 25.09
N CYS A 48 22.11 -16.04 25.03
CA CYS A 48 20.76 -16.55 24.80
C CYS A 48 19.90 -16.33 26.04
N THR A 49 18.60 -16.10 25.87
CA THR A 49 17.54 -16.79 26.63
C THR A 49 16.20 -16.59 25.93
N GLU A 50 15.36 -17.60 26.12
CA GLU A 50 14.21 -18.01 25.31
C GLU A 50 12.90 -17.31 25.67
N ASP A 51 11.97 -17.40 24.71
CA ASP A 51 10.51 -17.53 24.80
C ASP A 51 9.67 -16.62 25.72
N ASP A 52 8.78 -15.86 25.10
CA ASP A 52 7.37 -15.90 25.49
C ASP A 52 6.43 -15.68 24.30
N ALA A 53 5.28 -16.36 24.37
CA ALA A 53 4.39 -16.67 23.27
C ALA A 53 3.19 -15.71 23.17
N SER A 54 2.70 -15.61 21.91
CA SER A 54 1.31 -15.36 21.47
C SER A 54 0.84 -13.90 21.28
N PRO A 55 -0.21 -13.65 20.46
CA PRO A 55 -0.65 -14.38 19.27
C PRO A 55 -0.76 -13.48 18.02
N ALA A 56 -0.82 -14.14 16.87
CA ALA A 56 -1.04 -13.56 15.55
C ALA A 56 -2.37 -12.81 15.45
N THR A 57 -2.31 -11.51 15.13
CA THR A 57 -3.45 -10.75 14.61
C THR A 57 -3.60 -11.07 13.13
N GLN A 58 -4.44 -12.06 12.84
CA GLN A 58 -4.82 -12.44 11.49
C GLN A 58 -5.67 -11.32 10.86
N PRO A 59 -5.34 -10.77 9.68
CA PRO A 59 -6.31 -10.03 8.91
C PRO A 59 -7.30 -11.04 8.32
N ARG A 60 -8.55 -10.89 8.71
CA ARG A 60 -9.70 -11.67 8.26
C ARG A 60 -9.95 -11.35 6.78
N ASN A 61 -9.25 -12.04 5.89
CA ASN A 61 -9.58 -12.04 4.46
C ASN A 61 -10.87 -12.86 4.29
N LEU A 62 -12.00 -12.15 4.30
CA LEU A 62 -13.25 -12.66 3.74
C LEU A 62 -13.04 -12.81 2.24
N LEU A 63 -12.63 -14.01 1.82
CA LEU A 63 -12.76 -14.44 0.44
C LEU A 63 -14.24 -14.37 0.05
N PRO A 64 -14.60 -13.75 -1.08
CA PRO A 64 -15.88 -14.02 -1.70
C PRO A 64 -15.91 -15.50 -2.10
N THR A 65 -16.94 -16.19 -1.64
CA THR A 65 -17.35 -17.53 -2.06
C THR A 65 -17.06 -17.75 -3.54
N GLU A 66 -16.30 -18.79 -3.85
CA GLU A 66 -16.14 -19.29 -5.21
C GLU A 66 -17.54 -19.50 -5.82
N VAL A 67 -17.91 -18.61 -6.73
CA VAL A 67 -19.14 -18.80 -7.52
C VAL A 67 -18.82 -19.89 -8.54
N ASN A 68 -19.18 -21.12 -8.20
CA ASN A 68 -19.16 -22.23 -9.15
C ASN A 68 -20.29 -22.02 -10.16
N ILE A 69 -19.96 -21.41 -11.29
CA ILE A 69 -20.91 -21.09 -12.38
C ILE A 69 -21.32 -22.36 -13.17
N CYS A 70 -20.78 -23.54 -12.86
CA CYS A 70 -20.99 -24.75 -13.65
C CYS A 70 -22.22 -25.61 -13.28
N SER A 71 -23.11 -25.16 -12.39
CA SER A 71 -24.21 -26.00 -11.87
C SER A 71 -25.64 -25.58 -12.25
N MET A 72 -25.82 -24.70 -13.23
CA MET A 72 -27.16 -24.17 -13.60
C MET A 72 -27.81 -24.82 -14.84
N LEU A 73 -27.27 -25.91 -15.39
CA LEU A 73 -27.89 -26.62 -16.51
C LEU A 73 -28.23 -28.06 -16.15
N THR A 74 -29.27 -28.23 -15.34
CA THR A 74 -30.13 -29.41 -15.42
C THR A 74 -31.47 -28.96 -15.99
N VAL A 75 -31.61 -29.09 -17.31
CA VAL A 75 -32.92 -28.97 -17.97
C VAL A 75 -33.69 -30.25 -17.63
N ASP A 76 -34.69 -30.09 -16.77
CA ASP A 76 -35.69 -31.10 -16.45
C ASP A 76 -36.67 -31.17 -17.63
N GLU A 77 -36.42 -32.06 -18.58
CA GLU A 77 -37.36 -32.35 -19.68
C GLU A 77 -38.50 -33.24 -19.18
N ASN A 78 -39.50 -32.60 -18.56
CA ASN A 78 -40.84 -33.15 -18.50
C ASN A 78 -41.57 -32.88 -19.82
N VAL A 79 -41.49 -33.82 -20.76
CA VAL A 79 -42.42 -33.90 -21.90
C VAL A 79 -43.41 -35.04 -21.61
N GLN A 80 -44.52 -34.68 -20.96
CA GLN A 80 -45.78 -35.42 -21.03
C GLN A 80 -46.77 -34.59 -21.86
N LEU A 81 -47.78 -35.29 -22.43
CA LEU A 81 -48.88 -34.83 -23.30
C LEU A 81 -48.48 -34.66 -24.77
N LEU A 82 -49.07 -35.34 -25.75
CA LEU A 82 -50.47 -35.72 -25.89
C LEU A 82 -50.61 -37.08 -26.61
N ASP A 83 -51.16 -38.07 -25.90
CA ASP A 83 -51.80 -39.24 -26.49
C ASP A 83 -53.30 -38.93 -26.64
N SER A 84 -53.90 -39.51 -27.67
CA SER A 84 -55.35 -39.68 -27.88
C SER A 84 -56.20 -38.45 -28.24
N ILE A 85 -56.84 -38.49 -29.42
CA ILE A 85 -58.31 -38.62 -29.55
C ILE A 85 -58.64 -39.13 -30.96
N THR A 86 -59.04 -40.40 -31.02
CA THR A 86 -59.90 -40.96 -32.07
C THR A 86 -61.33 -40.52 -31.79
N LYS A 87 -62.04 -39.96 -32.77
CA LYS A 87 -63.52 -39.92 -32.74
C LYS A 87 -64.12 -40.23 -34.11
N LYS A 88 -64.61 -41.47 -34.22
CA LYS A 88 -65.73 -41.85 -35.08
C LYS A 88 -66.92 -40.93 -34.80
N SER A 89 -67.64 -40.52 -35.84
CA SER A 89 -69.07 -40.25 -35.73
C SER A 89 -69.82 -41.02 -36.82
N ASP A 90 -70.58 -42.01 -36.37
CA ASP A 90 -71.67 -42.61 -37.11
C ASP A 90 -72.85 -41.63 -37.05
N GLY A 91 -73.33 -41.18 -38.21
CA GLY A 91 -74.41 -40.20 -38.34
C GLY A 91 -75.30 -40.53 -39.54
N LYS A 92 -76.20 -41.49 -39.33
CA LYS A 92 -77.25 -41.91 -40.25
C LYS A 92 -78.32 -40.80 -40.34
N SER A 93 -78.53 -40.22 -41.51
CA SER A 93 -79.84 -39.64 -41.86
C SER A 93 -80.19 -39.94 -43.32
N SER A 94 -81.45 -40.31 -43.47
CA SER A 94 -82.10 -40.89 -44.64
C SER A 94 -83.10 -39.88 -45.20
N LEU A 95 -83.48 -40.10 -46.47
CA LEU A 95 -84.43 -39.35 -47.32
C LEU A 95 -83.92 -38.00 -47.85
N GLY A 96 -84.01 -37.65 -49.14
CA GLY A 96 -84.51 -38.31 -50.34
C GLY A 96 -84.42 -37.29 -51.49
N GLY A 97 -84.19 -37.74 -52.73
CA GLY A 97 -84.22 -36.85 -53.91
C GLY A 97 -83.24 -37.27 -55.02
N GLY A 98 -83.76 -37.50 -56.23
CA GLY A 98 -83.14 -38.26 -57.31
C GLY A 98 -81.87 -37.67 -57.95
N GLN A 99 -81.02 -38.59 -58.43
CA GLN A 99 -80.05 -38.56 -59.54
C GLN A 99 -79.09 -37.36 -59.73
N SER A 100 -79.15 -36.31 -58.93
CA SER A 100 -78.22 -35.17 -58.91
C SER A 100 -77.12 -35.29 -57.84
N SER A 101 -77.23 -36.26 -56.92
CA SER A 101 -76.30 -36.41 -55.78
C SER A 101 -74.99 -37.13 -56.12
N ILE A 102 -74.98 -38.03 -57.12
CA ILE A 102 -73.80 -38.84 -57.44
C ILE A 102 -72.67 -37.97 -58.03
N MET A 103 -72.99 -37.05 -58.94
CA MET A 103 -72.00 -36.17 -59.57
C MET A 103 -71.44 -35.13 -58.57
N ARG A 104 -72.28 -34.61 -57.67
CA ARG A 104 -71.89 -33.66 -56.62
C ARG A 104 -70.97 -34.30 -55.58
N CYS A 105 -71.23 -35.55 -55.19
CA CYS A 105 -70.36 -36.32 -54.29
C CYS A 105 -68.99 -36.63 -54.93
N SER A 106 -68.95 -36.99 -56.22
CA SER A 106 -67.69 -37.25 -56.93
C SER A 106 -66.81 -36.00 -57.05
N ILE A 107 -67.41 -34.84 -57.36
CA ILE A 107 -66.69 -33.57 -57.47
C ILE A 107 -66.19 -33.10 -56.10
N SER A 108 -67.02 -33.20 -55.05
CA SER A 108 -66.60 -32.89 -53.68
C SER A 108 -65.44 -33.78 -53.21
N LYS A 109 -65.44 -35.07 -53.58
CA LYS A 109 -64.34 -35.99 -53.28
C LYS A 109 -63.03 -35.58 -53.95
N VAL A 110 -63.09 -35.07 -55.18
CA VAL A 110 -61.91 -34.55 -55.91
C VAL A 110 -61.36 -33.27 -55.23
N PHE A 111 -62.23 -32.36 -54.79
CA PHE A 111 -61.80 -31.16 -54.06
C PHE A 111 -61.20 -31.48 -52.69
N LEU A 112 -61.77 -32.43 -51.95
CA LEU A 112 -61.19 -32.90 -50.69
C LEU A 112 -59.81 -33.56 -50.90
N GLN A 113 -59.64 -34.31 -51.98
CA GLN A 113 -58.34 -34.91 -52.33
C GLN A 113 -57.31 -33.85 -52.76
N ALA A 114 -57.73 -32.81 -53.46
CA ALA A 114 -56.87 -31.67 -53.80
C ALA A 114 -56.45 -30.89 -52.55
N ALA A 115 -57.38 -30.68 -51.60
CA ALA A 115 -57.08 -30.04 -50.32
C ALA A 115 -56.11 -30.87 -49.47
N ASP A 116 -56.33 -32.18 -49.33
CA ASP A 116 -55.40 -33.09 -48.62
C ASP A 116 -53.99 -33.06 -49.23
N ARG A 117 -53.89 -32.96 -50.56
CA ARG A 117 -52.60 -32.83 -51.25
C ARG A 117 -51.92 -31.49 -50.95
N LEU A 118 -52.64 -30.37 -51.02
CA LEU A 118 -52.09 -29.05 -50.69
C LEU A 118 -51.62 -28.95 -49.23
N GLN A 119 -52.38 -29.53 -48.29
CA GLN A 119 -51.98 -29.57 -46.88
C GLN A 119 -50.68 -30.37 -46.68
N LYS A 120 -50.54 -31.52 -47.36
CA LYS A 120 -49.31 -32.33 -47.33
C LYS A 120 -48.14 -31.63 -47.99
N ASP A 121 -48.36 -31.00 -49.14
CA ASP A 121 -47.32 -30.29 -49.87
C ASP A 121 -46.79 -29.11 -49.03
N LEU A 122 -47.65 -28.37 -48.31
CA LEU A 122 -47.23 -27.32 -47.39
C LEU A 122 -46.41 -27.86 -46.21
N LEU A 123 -46.81 -28.99 -45.62
CA LEU A 123 -46.05 -29.62 -44.54
C LEU A 123 -44.66 -30.07 -45.02
N THR A 124 -44.57 -30.72 -46.18
CA THR A 124 -43.29 -31.12 -46.78
C THR A 124 -42.41 -29.91 -47.12
N LEU A 125 -43.03 -28.81 -47.56
CA LEU A 125 -42.31 -27.56 -47.79
C LEU A 125 -41.72 -27.03 -46.48
N PHE A 126 -42.52 -26.95 -45.41
CA PHE A 126 -42.06 -26.50 -44.10
C PHE A 126 -40.96 -27.38 -43.51
N GLU A 127 -41.04 -28.71 -43.66
CA GLU A 127 -39.98 -29.64 -43.24
C GLU A 127 -38.64 -29.38 -43.95
N SER A 128 -38.68 -28.82 -45.18
CA SER A 128 -37.49 -28.52 -45.98
C SER A 128 -36.95 -27.11 -45.80
N MET A 129 -37.69 -26.22 -45.13
CA MET A 129 -37.33 -24.81 -44.96
C MET A 129 -36.46 -24.58 -43.72
N ASP A 130 -35.59 -23.56 -43.80
CA ASP A 130 -34.75 -23.16 -42.68
C ASP A 130 -35.57 -22.43 -41.60
N ILE A 131 -35.26 -22.70 -40.33
CA ILE A 131 -35.93 -22.13 -39.15
C ILE A 131 -35.82 -20.59 -39.14
N GLN A 132 -34.77 -20.03 -39.74
CA GLN A 132 -34.58 -18.57 -39.84
C GLN A 132 -35.49 -17.93 -40.90
N ASP A 133 -36.04 -18.72 -41.84
CA ASP A 133 -36.89 -18.25 -42.93
C ASP A 133 -38.40 -18.32 -42.62
N HIS A 134 -38.74 -18.12 -41.34
CA HIS A 134 -40.13 -18.05 -40.87
C HIS A 134 -41.00 -17.01 -41.61
N LYS A 135 -40.39 -15.97 -42.21
CA LYS A 135 -41.11 -15.00 -43.04
C LYS A 135 -41.62 -15.60 -44.35
N THR A 136 -40.81 -16.45 -44.99
CA THR A 136 -41.22 -17.17 -46.20
C THR A 136 -42.22 -18.27 -45.84
N MET A 137 -42.10 -18.90 -44.67
CA MET A 137 -43.12 -19.86 -44.18
C MET A 137 -44.51 -19.23 -44.03
N ILE A 138 -44.59 -17.99 -43.54
CA ILE A 138 -45.85 -17.22 -43.47
C ILE A 138 -46.42 -17.00 -44.87
N GLN A 139 -45.60 -16.58 -45.83
CA GLN A 139 -46.04 -16.30 -47.19
C GLN A 139 -46.57 -17.56 -47.89
N GLU A 140 -45.90 -18.70 -47.70
CA GLU A 140 -46.31 -19.98 -48.28
C GLU A 140 -47.56 -20.56 -47.60
N ALA A 141 -47.72 -20.37 -46.29
CA ALA A 141 -48.97 -20.65 -45.60
C ALA A 141 -50.12 -19.82 -46.17
N ASP A 142 -49.97 -18.50 -46.25
CA ASP A 142 -50.99 -17.58 -46.76
C ASP A 142 -51.41 -17.95 -48.19
N ALA A 143 -50.44 -18.27 -49.06
CA ALA A 143 -50.69 -18.71 -50.44
C ALA A 143 -51.44 -20.04 -50.49
N THR A 144 -51.08 -20.99 -49.63
CA THR A 144 -51.75 -22.30 -49.56
C THR A 144 -53.17 -22.19 -49.01
N PHE A 145 -53.39 -21.37 -47.98
CA PHE A 145 -54.73 -21.15 -47.42
C PHE A 145 -55.65 -20.40 -48.38
N ALA A 146 -55.13 -19.44 -49.16
CA ALA A 146 -55.89 -18.82 -50.25
C ALA A 146 -56.33 -19.84 -51.30
N ALA A 147 -55.49 -20.81 -51.65
CA ALA A 147 -55.84 -21.90 -52.56
C ALA A 147 -56.88 -22.86 -51.95
N LEU A 148 -56.79 -23.15 -50.65
CA LEU A 148 -57.74 -24.02 -49.93
C LEU A 148 -59.13 -23.37 -49.80
N ASP A 149 -59.20 -22.05 -49.60
CA ASP A 149 -60.48 -21.31 -49.53
C ASP A 149 -61.28 -21.42 -50.85
N HIS A 150 -60.59 -21.38 -52.00
CA HIS A 150 -61.19 -21.60 -53.32
C HIS A 150 -61.77 -23.01 -53.51
N LEU A 151 -61.32 -24.00 -52.74
CA LEU A 151 -61.84 -25.38 -52.77
C LEU A 151 -63.08 -25.57 -51.89
N GLY A 152 -63.44 -24.57 -51.06
CA GLY A 152 -64.60 -24.62 -50.18
C GLY A 152 -64.50 -25.67 -49.07
N VAL A 153 -63.27 -26.00 -48.64
CA VAL A 153 -62.98 -26.98 -47.59
C VAL A 153 -62.71 -26.26 -46.28
N ASP A 154 -63.39 -26.65 -45.21
CA ASP A 154 -63.09 -26.15 -43.86
C ASP A 154 -61.73 -26.65 -43.40
N CYS A 155 -60.78 -25.73 -43.26
CA CYS A 155 -59.39 -26.00 -42.88
C CYS A 155 -59.00 -25.28 -41.58
N GLN A 156 -59.97 -24.84 -40.77
CA GLN A 156 -59.75 -24.08 -39.52
C GLN A 156 -58.72 -24.77 -38.61
N ASP A 157 -58.95 -26.06 -38.28
CA ASP A 157 -58.05 -26.83 -37.41
C ASP A 157 -56.62 -26.95 -37.97
N PHE A 158 -56.47 -26.95 -39.30
CA PHE A 158 -55.15 -27.01 -39.96
C PHE A 158 -54.46 -25.65 -39.94
N SER A 159 -55.19 -24.57 -40.18
CA SER A 159 -54.70 -23.19 -40.05
C SER A 159 -54.15 -22.93 -38.66
N GLU A 160 -54.92 -23.26 -37.62
CA GLU A 160 -54.49 -23.06 -36.23
C GLU A 160 -53.19 -23.83 -35.90
N ARG A 161 -53.02 -25.04 -36.45
CA ARG A 161 -51.77 -25.81 -36.29
C ARG A 161 -50.60 -25.18 -37.04
N VAL A 162 -50.82 -24.68 -38.25
CA VAL A 162 -49.80 -23.99 -39.05
C VAL A 162 -49.36 -22.69 -38.37
N ASP A 163 -50.30 -21.90 -37.88
CA ASP A 163 -50.02 -20.66 -37.15
C ASP A 163 -49.21 -20.91 -35.87
N ALA A 164 -49.58 -21.95 -35.12
CA ALA A 164 -48.84 -22.38 -33.92
C ALA A 164 -47.41 -22.85 -34.26
N PHE A 165 -47.25 -23.59 -35.36
CA PHE A 165 -45.94 -24.02 -35.85
C PHE A 165 -45.06 -22.82 -36.23
N ILE A 166 -45.56 -21.91 -37.08
CA ILE A 166 -44.83 -20.71 -37.51
C ILE A 166 -44.45 -19.83 -36.30
N SER A 167 -45.37 -19.67 -35.34
CA SER A 167 -45.12 -18.92 -34.10
C SER A 167 -43.99 -19.54 -33.26
N SER A 168 -43.96 -20.88 -33.21
CA SER A 168 -42.91 -21.62 -32.51
C SER A 168 -41.56 -21.47 -33.20
N VAL A 169 -41.51 -21.62 -34.53
CA VAL A 169 -40.31 -21.42 -35.35
C VAL A 169 -39.77 -19.99 -35.21
N SER A 170 -40.65 -18.98 -35.28
CA SER A 170 -40.25 -17.57 -35.09
C SER A 170 -39.69 -17.31 -33.68
N SER A 171 -40.26 -17.93 -32.65
CA SER A 171 -39.78 -17.81 -31.27
C SER A 171 -38.41 -18.48 -31.11
N LEU A 172 -38.21 -19.66 -31.71
CA LEU A 172 -36.94 -20.37 -31.71
C LEU A 172 -35.84 -19.56 -32.42
N ALA A 173 -36.12 -19.02 -33.61
CA ALA A 173 -35.19 -18.17 -34.34
C ALA A 173 -34.74 -16.93 -33.53
N LYS A 174 -35.67 -16.29 -32.81
CA LYS A 174 -35.35 -15.17 -31.90
C LYS A 174 -34.44 -15.62 -30.75
N ILE A 175 -34.71 -16.76 -30.12
CA ILE A 175 -33.89 -17.29 -29.04
C ILE A 175 -32.47 -17.59 -29.54
N GLU A 176 -32.32 -18.28 -30.67
CA GLU A 176 -31.02 -18.61 -31.25
C GLU A 176 -30.22 -17.35 -31.61
N SER A 177 -30.87 -16.36 -32.21
CA SER A 177 -30.23 -15.07 -32.54
C SER A 177 -29.78 -14.28 -31.30
N SER A 178 -30.46 -14.46 -30.16
CA SER A 178 -30.05 -13.84 -28.89
C SER A 178 -28.95 -14.63 -28.17
N THR A 179 -28.91 -15.95 -28.38
CA THR A 179 -27.96 -16.89 -27.76
C THR A 179 -26.61 -16.90 -28.51
N SER A 180 -26.59 -16.52 -29.78
CA SER A 180 -25.34 -16.33 -30.55
C SER A 180 -24.45 -15.20 -30.00
N SER A 181 -24.86 -14.54 -28.92
CA SER A 181 -24.02 -13.67 -28.07
C SER A 181 -23.03 -14.46 -27.18
N HIS A 182 -22.59 -15.66 -27.61
CA HIS A 182 -21.47 -16.38 -26.99
C HIS A 182 -20.22 -15.50 -26.86
N HIS A 183 -20.05 -14.54 -27.78
CA HIS A 183 -18.99 -13.56 -27.74
C HIS A 183 -19.06 -12.62 -26.51
N CYS A 184 -20.26 -12.36 -25.97
CA CYS A 184 -20.46 -11.55 -24.77
C CYS A 184 -19.96 -12.26 -23.51
N PHE A 185 -20.22 -13.57 -23.38
CA PHE A 185 -19.78 -14.36 -22.22
C PHE A 185 -18.26 -14.52 -22.18
N GLU A 186 -17.64 -14.88 -23.31
CA GLU A 186 -16.18 -15.01 -23.40
C GLU A 186 -15.46 -13.68 -23.11
N THR A 187 -15.99 -12.57 -23.62
CA THR A 187 -15.46 -11.23 -23.33
C THR A 187 -15.56 -10.89 -21.84
N LEU A 188 -16.68 -11.25 -21.18
CA LEU A 188 -16.87 -11.01 -19.76
C LEU A 188 -15.91 -11.85 -18.90
N VAL A 189 -15.70 -13.12 -19.26
CA VAL A 189 -14.74 -14.00 -18.57
C VAL A 189 -13.32 -13.46 -18.72
N ASN A 190 -12.90 -13.09 -19.92
CA ASN A 190 -11.56 -12.52 -20.16
C ASN A 190 -11.36 -11.21 -19.39
N HIS A 191 -12.38 -10.36 -19.35
CA HIS A 191 -12.36 -9.14 -18.55
C HIS A 191 -12.21 -9.44 -17.06
N TRP A 192 -12.98 -10.38 -16.51
CA TRP A 192 -12.88 -10.79 -15.12
C TRP A 192 -11.50 -11.36 -14.78
N ILE A 193 -10.92 -12.21 -15.63
CA ILE A 193 -9.55 -12.75 -15.44
C ILE A 193 -8.53 -11.61 -15.39
N SER A 194 -8.62 -10.65 -16.31
CA SER A 194 -7.72 -9.50 -16.36
C SER A 194 -7.82 -8.63 -15.10
N GLU A 195 -9.03 -8.33 -14.64
CA GLU A 195 -9.24 -7.54 -13.41
C GLU A 195 -8.79 -8.30 -12.17
N LYS A 196 -9.01 -9.63 -12.12
CA LYS A 196 -8.54 -10.46 -11.01
C LYS A 196 -7.01 -10.44 -10.90
N LEU A 197 -6.30 -10.54 -12.02
CA LEU A 197 -4.84 -10.48 -12.06
C LEU A 197 -4.33 -9.11 -11.59
N LYS A 198 -4.92 -8.00 -12.05
CA LYS A 198 -4.57 -6.65 -11.58
C LYS A 198 -4.83 -6.48 -10.08
N PHE A 199 -5.94 -7.03 -9.58
CA PHE A 199 -6.27 -6.98 -8.16
C PHE A 199 -5.23 -7.73 -7.33
N ASP A 200 -4.81 -8.92 -7.77
CA ASP A 200 -3.82 -9.71 -7.04
C ASP A 200 -2.44 -9.03 -7.05
N GLU A 201 -2.02 -8.43 -8.17
CA GLU A 201 -0.81 -7.60 -8.26
C GLU A 201 -0.87 -6.39 -7.32
N LEU A 202 -1.98 -5.66 -7.33
CA LEU A 202 -2.17 -4.50 -6.46
C LEU A 202 -2.20 -4.90 -4.99
N SER A 203 -2.84 -6.02 -4.66
CA SER A 203 -2.87 -6.55 -3.30
C SER A 203 -1.47 -6.93 -2.82
N HIS A 204 -0.65 -7.51 -3.68
CA HIS A 204 0.74 -7.83 -3.34
C HIS A 204 1.56 -6.56 -3.09
N ALA A 205 1.51 -5.60 -4.02
CA ALA A 205 2.20 -4.32 -3.88
C ALA A 205 1.76 -3.54 -2.62
N HIS A 206 0.47 -3.63 -2.25
CA HIS A 206 -0.05 -3.01 -1.04
C HIS A 206 0.56 -3.62 0.23
N VAL A 207 0.72 -4.94 0.30
CA VAL A 207 1.35 -5.62 1.44
C VAL A 207 2.83 -5.24 1.54
N GLU A 208 3.55 -5.18 0.43
CA GLU A 208 4.94 -4.71 0.41
C GLU A 208 5.07 -3.27 0.92
N ALA A 209 4.22 -2.36 0.44
CA ALA A 209 4.20 -0.97 0.87
C ALA A 209 3.91 -0.82 2.38
N ILE A 210 3.02 -1.63 2.94
CA ILE A 210 2.76 -1.66 4.39
C ILE A 210 4.00 -2.11 5.16
N ASN A 211 4.68 -3.15 4.69
CA ASN A 211 5.89 -3.67 5.34
C ASN A 211 7.01 -2.63 5.32
N ASP A 212 7.24 -1.98 4.18
CA ASP A 212 8.23 -0.93 4.03
C ASP A 212 7.92 0.28 4.92
N SER A 213 6.65 0.70 4.98
CA SER A 213 6.20 1.79 5.86
C SER A 213 6.45 1.43 7.33
N THR A 214 6.08 0.22 7.75
CA THR A 214 6.28 -0.25 9.13
C THR A 214 7.76 -0.30 9.50
N LEU A 215 8.62 -0.74 8.57
CA LEU A 215 10.07 -0.75 8.75
C LEU A 215 10.63 0.67 8.88
N ALA A 216 10.16 1.61 8.04
CA ALA A 216 10.57 3.00 8.08
C ALA A 216 10.15 3.67 9.40
N GLU A 217 8.93 3.43 9.89
CA GLU A 217 8.45 3.91 11.18
C GLU A 217 9.30 3.42 12.34
N ARG A 218 9.66 2.13 12.35
CA ARG A 218 10.55 1.57 13.37
C ARG A 218 11.93 2.24 13.35
N ARG A 219 12.50 2.45 12.16
CA ARG A 219 13.78 3.17 12.01
C ARG A 219 13.69 4.60 12.53
N LEU A 220 12.59 5.30 12.22
CA LEU A 220 12.35 6.65 12.71
C LEU A 220 12.29 6.70 14.23
N LEU A 221 11.61 5.75 14.87
CA LEU A 221 11.54 5.68 16.33
C LEU A 221 12.92 5.45 16.96
N ASN A 222 13.68 4.48 16.44
CA ASN A 222 15.03 4.20 16.91
C ASN A 222 15.95 5.44 16.80
N LEU A 223 15.88 6.16 15.68
CA LEU A 223 16.66 7.40 15.49
C LEU A 223 16.24 8.52 16.44
N LYS A 224 14.94 8.62 16.77
CA LYS A 224 14.46 9.60 17.77
C LYS A 224 14.97 9.26 19.16
N ASP A 225 15.02 7.98 19.51
CA ASP A 225 15.55 7.53 20.80
C ASP A 225 17.06 7.79 20.88
N GLU A 226 17.82 7.43 19.84
CA GLU A 226 19.26 7.72 19.74
C GLU A 226 19.54 9.22 19.85
N ALA A 227 18.79 10.06 19.13
CA ALA A 227 18.91 11.51 19.22
C ALA A 227 18.62 12.04 20.64
N SER A 228 17.70 11.41 21.35
CA SER A 228 17.37 11.78 22.74
C SER A 228 18.50 11.40 23.70
N VAL A 229 19.09 10.21 23.54
CA VAL A 229 20.27 9.76 24.30
C VAL A 229 21.46 10.69 24.06
N LEU A 230 21.75 11.01 22.80
CA LEU A 230 22.86 11.91 22.46
C LEU A 230 22.67 13.31 23.04
N ARG A 231 21.43 13.84 23.04
CA ARG A 231 21.13 15.14 23.66
C ARG A 231 21.37 15.13 25.17
N ALA A 232 20.98 14.05 25.86
CA ALA A 232 21.24 13.89 27.28
C ALA A 232 22.75 13.82 27.58
N ARG A 233 23.51 13.06 26.78
CA ARG A 233 24.96 12.97 26.92
C ARG A 233 25.66 14.31 26.67
N LEU A 234 25.22 15.06 25.66
CA LEU A 234 25.74 16.39 25.38
C LEU A 234 25.50 17.35 26.55
N SER A 235 24.29 17.34 27.11
CA SER A 235 23.95 18.16 28.29
C SER A 235 24.83 17.83 29.50
N GLN A 236 25.17 16.54 29.70
CA GLN A 236 26.09 16.12 30.74
C GLN A 236 27.50 16.66 30.51
N ILE A 237 28.02 16.55 29.29
CA ILE A 237 29.37 17.04 28.94
C ILE A 237 29.44 18.56 29.12
N GLU A 238 28.39 19.30 28.74
CA GLU A 238 28.31 20.74 28.96
C GLU A 238 28.38 21.10 30.46
N ALA A 239 27.69 20.34 31.32
CA ALA A 239 27.76 20.55 32.77
C ALA A 239 29.16 20.25 33.35
N GLU A 240 29.80 19.18 32.89
CA GLU A 240 31.19 18.83 33.26
C GLU A 240 32.17 19.92 32.80
N LEU A 241 31.99 20.47 31.60
CA LEU A 241 32.82 21.56 31.06
C LEU A 241 32.74 22.81 31.94
N VAL A 242 31.52 23.26 32.27
CA VAL A 242 31.30 24.44 33.14
C VAL A 242 31.94 24.23 34.50
N HIS A 243 31.88 23.01 35.06
CA HIS A 243 32.55 22.69 36.32
C HIS A 243 34.07 22.82 36.20
N CYS A 244 34.68 22.26 35.15
CA CYS A 244 36.11 22.36 34.91
C CYS A 244 36.56 23.82 34.67
N GLU A 245 35.77 24.63 33.97
CA GLU A 245 36.06 26.04 33.76
C GLU A 245 36.11 26.81 35.10
N LEU A 246 35.16 26.53 35.99
CA LEU A 246 35.12 27.13 37.33
C LEU A 246 36.32 26.70 38.18
N GLU A 247 36.64 25.40 38.20
CA GLU A 247 37.80 24.87 38.93
C GLU A 247 39.10 25.50 38.41
N ASN A 248 39.28 25.58 37.09
CA ASN A 248 40.46 26.17 36.49
C ASN A 248 40.60 27.66 36.83
N SER A 249 39.49 28.41 36.84
CA SER A 249 39.48 29.81 37.27
C SER A 249 39.91 29.95 38.74
N ALA A 250 39.42 29.07 39.63
CA ALA A 250 39.82 29.07 41.04
C ALA A 250 41.31 28.74 41.22
N LEU A 251 41.83 27.76 40.48
CA LEU A 251 43.24 27.40 40.48
C LEU A 251 44.12 28.56 39.98
N GLN A 252 43.69 29.25 38.91
CA GLN A 252 44.39 30.42 38.39
C GLN A 252 44.46 31.54 39.43
N CYS A 253 43.35 31.85 40.12
CA CYS A 253 43.35 32.83 41.21
C CYS A 253 44.30 32.45 42.36
N SER A 254 44.32 31.17 42.74
CA SER A 254 45.23 30.64 43.77
C SER A 254 46.69 30.79 43.36
N LEU A 255 47.01 30.46 42.10
CA LEU A 255 48.36 30.58 41.55
C LEU A 255 48.84 32.04 41.53
N GLU A 256 47.98 32.97 41.15
CA GLU A 256 48.29 34.41 41.20
C GLU A 256 48.58 34.87 42.63
N HIS A 257 47.81 34.40 43.62
CA HIS A 257 48.04 34.71 45.02
C HIS A 257 49.39 34.16 45.51
N ILE A 258 49.68 32.87 45.26
CA ILE A 258 50.95 32.24 45.64
C ILE A 258 52.13 32.95 44.98
N SER A 259 52.00 33.35 43.71
CA SER A 259 53.05 34.08 42.99
C SER A 259 53.37 35.43 43.66
N LYS A 260 52.34 36.17 44.10
CA LYS A 260 52.51 37.44 44.84
C LYS A 260 53.21 37.22 46.18
N GLU A 261 52.77 36.24 46.96
CA GLU A 261 53.38 35.93 48.26
C GLU A 261 54.82 35.43 48.13
N LYS A 262 55.10 34.59 47.11
CA LYS A 262 56.45 34.15 46.78
C LYS A 262 57.37 35.35 46.53
N LYS A 263 56.95 36.29 45.66
CA LYS A 263 57.74 37.49 45.35
C LYS A 263 58.02 38.33 46.60
N LYS A 264 57.01 38.55 47.44
CA LYS A 264 57.17 39.28 48.70
C LYS A 264 58.14 38.58 49.66
N SER A 265 58.08 37.25 49.72
CA SER A 265 59.02 36.45 50.51
C SER A 265 60.45 36.50 49.96
N GLU A 266 60.63 36.51 48.63
CA GLU A 266 61.95 36.67 47.98
C GLU A 266 62.55 38.05 48.30
N GLU A 267 61.75 39.12 48.22
CA GLU A 267 62.18 40.48 48.60
C GLU A 267 62.57 40.54 50.09
N SER A 268 61.78 39.94 50.97
CA SER A 268 62.06 39.90 52.42
C SER A 268 63.33 39.11 52.73
N LEU A 269 63.55 37.98 52.03
CA LEU A 269 64.76 37.16 52.18
C LEU A 269 66.01 37.93 51.75
N LEU A 270 65.94 38.70 50.66
CA LEU A 270 67.05 39.53 50.19
C LEU A 270 67.44 40.58 51.25
N ILE A 271 66.46 41.25 51.85
CA ILE A 271 66.70 42.22 52.93
C ILE A 271 67.37 41.53 54.12
N ALA A 272 66.82 40.40 54.59
CA ALA A 272 67.38 39.66 55.72
C ALA A 272 68.82 39.17 55.43
N SER A 273 69.11 38.76 54.19
CA SER A 273 70.46 38.38 53.77
C SER A 273 71.44 39.56 53.85
N GLN A 274 71.03 40.75 53.42
CA GLN A 274 71.87 41.96 53.50
C GLN A 274 72.11 42.38 54.95
N GLU A 275 71.08 42.31 55.81
CA GLU A 275 71.22 42.59 57.24
C GLU A 275 72.18 41.62 57.93
N LEU A 276 72.11 40.32 57.57
CA LEU A 276 73.01 39.30 58.09
C LEU A 276 74.47 39.57 57.67
N GLU A 277 74.71 39.93 56.41
CA GLU A 277 76.04 40.28 55.91
C GLU A 277 76.62 41.49 56.66
N ASN A 278 75.83 42.55 56.81
CA ASN A 278 76.22 43.75 57.56
C ASN A 278 76.52 43.43 59.04
N ALA A 279 75.71 42.58 59.67
CA ALA A 279 75.91 42.17 61.05
C ALA A 279 77.19 41.33 61.24
N GLN A 280 77.51 40.46 60.26
CA GLN A 280 78.77 39.71 60.25
C GLN A 280 79.98 40.63 60.13
N GLU A 281 79.93 41.65 59.27
CA GLU A 281 81.03 42.60 59.11
C GLU A 281 81.27 43.42 60.38
N LEU A 282 80.19 43.94 61.00
CA LEU A 282 80.24 44.60 62.31
C LEU A 282 80.77 43.67 63.42
N GLY A 283 80.44 42.38 63.36
CA GLY A 283 80.96 41.38 64.28
C GLY A 283 82.48 41.24 64.18
N LYS A 284 83.01 41.10 62.96
CA LYS A 284 84.45 41.05 62.69
C LYS A 284 85.17 42.31 63.17
N GLN A 285 84.59 43.48 62.92
CA GLN A 285 85.18 44.75 63.36
C GLN A 285 85.25 44.85 64.89
N ARG A 286 84.16 44.48 65.58
CA ARG A 286 84.15 44.43 67.06
C ARG A 286 85.19 43.45 67.61
N GLU A 287 85.38 42.30 66.97
CA GLU A 287 86.39 41.33 67.39
C GLU A 287 87.81 41.90 67.30
N VAL A 288 88.12 42.61 66.20
CA VAL A 288 89.41 43.31 66.02
C VAL A 288 89.61 44.38 67.10
N GLU A 289 88.60 45.22 67.33
CA GLU A 289 88.65 46.27 68.37
C GLU A 289 88.83 45.68 69.77
N GLN A 290 88.10 44.61 70.10
CA GLN A 290 88.19 43.95 71.39
C GLN A 290 89.55 43.30 71.61
N ASN A 291 90.14 42.69 70.57
CA ASN A 291 91.49 42.14 70.60
C ASN A 291 92.54 43.24 70.79
N ALA A 292 92.40 44.38 70.11
CA ALA A 292 93.27 45.54 70.29
C ALA A 292 93.16 46.12 71.72
N ALA A 293 91.95 46.24 72.27
CA ALA A 293 91.72 46.71 73.63
C ALA A 293 92.31 45.74 74.68
N LYS A 294 92.14 44.42 74.50
CA LYS A 294 92.78 43.40 75.36
C LYS A 294 94.31 43.50 75.32
N ALA A 295 94.89 43.68 74.14
CA ALA A 295 96.33 43.86 74.00
C ALA A 295 96.83 45.13 74.70
N ALA A 296 96.13 46.26 74.52
CA ALA A 296 96.45 47.51 75.20
C ALA A 296 96.34 47.40 76.74
N TYR A 297 95.34 46.69 77.24
CA TYR A 297 95.17 46.41 78.66
C TYR A 297 96.35 45.59 79.23
N GLU A 298 96.75 44.50 78.59
CA GLU A 298 97.89 43.70 79.06
C GLU A 298 99.21 44.49 79.00
N ILE A 299 99.40 45.37 78.00
CA ILE A 299 100.54 46.31 77.96
C ILE A 299 100.52 47.26 79.16
N ALA A 300 99.37 47.89 79.45
CA ALA A 300 99.25 48.83 80.57
C ALA A 300 99.47 48.13 81.92
N LYS A 301 98.96 46.91 82.07
CA LYS A 301 99.16 46.06 83.25
C LYS A 301 100.61 45.61 83.42
N ALA A 302 101.33 45.33 82.34
CA ALA A 302 102.76 45.03 82.38
C ALA A 302 103.57 46.22 82.91
N LYS A 303 103.28 47.44 82.43
CA LYS A 303 103.92 48.69 82.90
C LYS A 303 103.67 49.02 84.37
N LEU A 304 102.55 48.56 84.93
CA LEU A 304 102.23 48.72 86.36
C LEU A 304 103.05 47.81 87.29
N ARG A 305 103.76 46.83 86.73
CA ARG A 305 104.59 45.85 87.47
C ARG A 305 106.09 46.13 87.36
N GLU A 306 106.48 47.21 86.68
CA GLU A 306 107.83 47.80 86.69
C GLU A 306 107.90 48.90 87.76
#